data_AF-V9VT65-F1
#
_entry.id   AF-V9VT65-F1
#
_cell.length_a   1.000
_cell.length_b   1.000
_cell.length_c   1.000
_cell.angle_alpha   90.00
_cell.angle_beta   90.00
_cell.angle_gamma   90.00
#
_symmetry.space_group_name_H-M   'P 1'
#
loop_
_entity.id
_entity.type
_entity.pdbx_description
1 polymer ?
#
loop_
_entity_poly.entity_id
_entity_poly.type
_entity_poly.pdbx_seq_one_letter_code
_entity_poly.pdbx_strand_id
1 'polypeptide(L)'
;MLQDPALRTQSKGRPLTDAETRFAQDLERIYETGCHDFEKVVDELNSRKITRPSGEAGAWTLEVFEAELKQINASHDAAHAEHGIGA
;
A
#
# COMPACT_ATOMS: atom_id res chain seq x y z
N MET A 1 21.37 -21.20 -1.87
CA MET A 1 20.38 -20.61 -0.95
C MET A 1 19.07 -21.31 -1.19
N LEU A 2 18.63 -22.15 -0.24
CA LEU A 2 17.35 -22.84 -0.33
C LEU A 2 16.27 -21.84 0.06
N GLN A 3 15.58 -21.24 -0.92
CA GLN A 3 14.37 -20.47 -0.64
C GLN A 3 13.33 -21.45 -0.08
N ASP A 4 12.82 -21.14 1.11
CA ASP A 4 11.82 -21.95 1.78
C ASP A 4 10.60 -22.13 0.85
N PRO A 5 10.13 -23.35 0.56
CA PRO A 5 9.01 -23.55 -0.35
C PRO A 5 7.71 -22.90 0.17
N ALA A 6 7.59 -22.63 1.48
CA ALA A 6 6.50 -21.84 2.04
C ALA A 6 6.56 -20.35 1.63
N LEU A 7 7.75 -19.84 1.29
CA LEU A 7 7.93 -18.49 0.77
C LEU A 7 7.74 -18.41 -0.76
N ARG A 8 7.66 -19.54 -1.47
CA ARG A 8 7.35 -19.55 -2.92
C ARG A 8 5.93 -19.12 -3.23
N THR A 9 5.03 -19.24 -2.26
CA THR A 9 3.62 -18.84 -2.30
C THR A 9 3.32 -17.66 -1.38
N GLN A 10 4.30 -16.76 -1.12
CA GLN A 10 3.97 -15.36 -0.82
C GLN A 10 3.46 -14.67 -2.10
N SER A 11 2.48 -15.30 -2.74
CA SER A 11 1.71 -14.71 -3.82
C SER A 11 0.83 -13.68 -3.16
N LYS A 12 1.15 -12.38 -3.27
CA LYS A 12 0.19 -11.29 -3.06
C LYS A 12 -1.11 -11.76 -3.73
N GLY A 13 -2.18 -12.01 -2.98
CA GLY A 13 -3.36 -12.76 -3.47
C GLY A 13 -3.92 -12.24 -4.80
N ARG A 14 -3.59 -10.99 -5.14
CA ARG A 14 -3.66 -10.40 -6.48
C ARG A 14 -2.40 -9.56 -6.78
N PRO A 15 -2.10 -9.27 -8.07
CA PRO A 15 -1.13 -8.24 -8.42
C PRO A 15 -1.55 -6.88 -7.87
N LEU A 16 -0.54 -6.03 -7.59
CA LEU A 16 -0.78 -4.61 -7.32
C LEU A 16 -1.31 -3.93 -8.59
N THR A 17 -2.23 -3.01 -8.43
CA THR A 17 -2.65 -2.11 -9.49
C THR A 17 -1.55 -1.09 -9.79
N ASP A 18 -1.63 -0.41 -10.95
CA ASP A 18 -0.71 0.69 -11.29
C ASP A 18 -0.79 1.83 -10.27
N ALA A 19 -1.99 2.12 -9.75
CA ALA A 19 -2.20 3.16 -8.75
C ALA A 19 -1.54 2.81 -7.41
N GLU A 20 -1.68 1.57 -6.94
CA GLU A 20 -1.02 1.07 -5.72
C GLU A 20 0.49 1.00 -5.87
N THR A 21 0.98 0.60 -7.05
CA THR A 21 2.42 0.57 -7.35
C THR A 21 3.01 1.96 -7.32
N ARG A 22 2.35 2.94 -7.96
CA ARG A 22 2.78 4.33 -7.94
C ARG A 22 2.74 4.91 -6.52
N PHE A 23 1.67 4.64 -5.78
CA PHE A 23 1.55 5.07 -4.39
C PHE A 23 2.66 4.50 -3.50
N ALA A 24 2.98 3.21 -3.64
CA ALA A 24 4.09 2.59 -2.92
C ALA A 24 5.43 3.26 -3.24
N GLN A 25 5.72 3.53 -4.51
CA GLN A 25 6.94 4.24 -4.92
C GLN A 25 7.02 5.67 -4.35
N ASP A 26 5.88 6.37 -4.30
CA ASP A 26 5.83 7.71 -3.73
C ASP A 26 6.04 7.68 -2.20
N LEU A 27 5.52 6.67 -1.50
CA LEU A 27 5.81 6.45 -0.08
C LEU A 27 7.28 6.10 0.15
N GLU A 28 7.86 5.21 -0.65
CA GLU A 28 9.29 4.87 -0.58
C GLU A 28 10.15 6.14 -0.65
N ARG A 29 9.89 7.03 -1.60
CA ARG A 29 10.60 8.32 -1.74
C ARG A 29 10.43 9.26 -0.55
N ILE A 30 9.28 9.20 0.14
CA ILE A 30 9.08 9.99 1.37
C ILE A 30 9.88 9.37 2.51
N TYR A 31 9.85 8.05 2.68
CA TYR A 31 10.60 7.35 3.73
C TYR A 31 12.12 7.42 3.53
N GLU A 32 12.62 7.50 2.29
CA GLU A 32 14.04 7.71 1.97
C GLU A 32 14.61 8.99 2.62
N THR A 33 13.75 9.96 2.96
CA THR A 33 14.17 11.19 3.67
C THR A 33 14.39 10.99 5.18
N GLY A 34 14.11 9.81 5.71
CA GLY A 34 14.11 9.51 7.15
C GLY A 34 12.82 9.93 7.87
N CYS A 35 11.79 10.30 7.11
CA CYS A 35 10.48 10.69 7.64
C CYS A 35 9.63 9.45 7.96
N HIS A 36 9.60 9.03 9.23
CA HIS A 36 8.79 7.89 9.69
C HIS A 36 7.53 8.29 10.47
N ASP A 37 7.24 9.59 10.56
CA ASP A 37 6.08 10.13 11.23
C ASP A 37 4.90 10.21 10.24
N PHE A 38 3.77 9.61 10.57
CA PHE A 38 2.63 9.54 9.64
C PHE A 38 1.99 10.90 9.36
N GLU A 39 2.00 11.84 10.32
CA GLU A 39 1.49 13.18 10.09
C GLU A 39 2.38 13.90 9.07
N LYS A 40 3.70 13.76 9.20
CA LYS A 40 4.64 14.31 8.21
C LYS A 40 4.56 13.62 6.84
N VAL A 41 4.30 12.33 6.80
CA VAL A 41 4.05 11.62 5.53
C VAL A 41 2.81 12.20 4.85
N VAL A 42 1.73 12.45 5.59
CA VAL A 42 0.51 13.09 5.06
C VAL A 42 0.79 14.49 4.55
N ASP A 43 1.59 15.29 5.26
CA ASP A 43 2.03 16.61 4.81
C ASP A 43 2.81 16.53 3.49
N GLU A 44 3.75 15.58 3.37
CA GLU A 44 4.53 15.35 2.15
C GLU A 44 3.65 14.88 0.98
N LEU A 45 2.68 14.00 1.23
CA LEU A 45 1.70 13.56 0.22
C LEU A 45 0.88 14.73 -0.32
N ASN A 46 0.43 15.64 0.57
CA ASN A 46 -0.26 16.87 0.19
C ASN A 46 0.65 17.82 -0.59
N SER A 47 1.86 18.07 -0.08
CA SER A 47 2.86 18.96 -0.68
C SER A 47 3.21 18.54 -2.11
N ARG A 48 3.39 17.24 -2.31
CA ARG A 48 3.71 16.62 -3.60
C ARG A 48 2.48 16.38 -4.49
N LYS A 49 1.28 16.67 -4.00
CA LYS A 49 -0.01 16.47 -4.69
C LYS A 49 -0.18 15.03 -5.18
N ILE A 50 0.24 14.06 -4.35
CA ILE A 50 0.11 12.64 -4.68
C ILE A 50 -1.37 12.25 -4.70
N THR A 51 -1.78 11.54 -5.74
CA THR A 51 -3.14 11.04 -5.91
C THR A 51 -3.38 9.82 -5.03
N ARG A 52 -4.59 9.70 -4.46
CA ARG A 52 -4.98 8.52 -3.67
C ARG A 52 -5.05 7.28 -4.55
N PRO A 53 -4.61 6.10 -4.06
CA PRO A 53 -4.68 4.86 -4.84
C PRO A 53 -6.12 4.40 -5.11
N SER A 54 -7.10 4.77 -4.27
CA SER A 54 -8.53 4.58 -4.53
C SER A 54 -9.07 5.38 -5.72
N GLY A 55 -8.36 6.43 -6.15
CA GLY A 55 -8.85 7.40 -7.14
C GLY A 55 -9.75 8.48 -6.56
N GLU A 56 -10.03 8.47 -5.24
CA GLU A 56 -10.79 9.54 -4.60
C GLU A 56 -10.02 10.86 -4.58
N ALA A 57 -10.77 11.97 -4.68
CA ALA A 57 -10.22 13.32 -4.67
C ALA A 57 -10.26 13.92 -3.26
N GLY A 58 -9.35 14.86 -2.99
CA GLY A 58 -9.30 15.64 -1.75
C GLY A 58 -7.92 15.62 -1.09
N ALA A 59 -7.75 16.46 -0.06
CA ALA A 59 -6.52 16.55 0.71
C ALA A 59 -6.25 15.24 1.48
N TRP A 60 -4.99 14.90 1.68
CA TRP A 60 -4.63 13.83 2.61
C TRP A 60 -4.84 14.30 4.05
N THR A 61 -5.51 13.46 4.83
CA THR A 61 -5.55 13.53 6.28
C THR A 61 -5.03 12.20 6.82
N LEU A 62 -4.67 12.14 8.10
CA LEU A 62 -4.25 10.88 8.71
C LEU A 62 -5.34 9.80 8.60
N GLU A 63 -6.60 10.18 8.86
CA GLU A 63 -7.76 9.29 8.73
C GLU A 63 -7.91 8.72 7.31
N VAL A 64 -7.77 9.57 6.29
CA VAL A 64 -7.81 9.15 4.87
C VAL A 64 -6.63 8.24 4.56
N PHE A 65 -5.43 8.59 5.02
CA PHE A 65 -4.23 7.78 4.81
C PHE A 65 -4.37 6.37 5.38
N GLU A 66 -4.85 6.26 6.62
CA GLU A 66 -5.13 4.97 7.26
C GLU A 66 -6.26 4.21 6.55
N ALA A 67 -7.31 4.89 6.09
CA ALA A 67 -8.41 4.28 5.37
C ALA A 67 -7.95 3.67 4.02
N GLU A 68 -7.14 4.40 3.25
CA GLU A 68 -6.56 3.90 2.00
C GLU A 68 -5.70 2.65 2.22
N LEU A 69 -4.83 2.66 3.24
CA LEU A 69 -4.01 1.50 3.58
C LEU A 69 -4.86 0.30 4.02
N LYS A 70 -5.90 0.52 4.84
CA LYS A 70 -6.84 -0.53 5.26
C LYS A 70 -7.60 -1.11 4.06
N GLN A 71 -8.02 -0.28 3.12
CA GLN A 71 -8.72 -0.73 1.91
C GLN A 71 -7.82 -1.57 1.01
N ILE A 72 -6.57 -1.15 0.81
CA ILE A 72 -5.58 -1.92 0.05
C ILE A 72 -5.36 -3.29 0.73
N ASN A 73 -5.10 -3.30 2.03
CA ASN A 73 -4.89 -4.54 2.78
C ASN A 73 -6.12 -5.46 2.74
N ALA A 74 -7.32 -4.94 2.95
CA ALA A 74 -8.56 -5.73 2.87
C ALA A 74 -8.76 -6.34 1.48
N SER A 75 -8.40 -5.59 0.42
CA SER A 75 -8.45 -6.09 -0.95
C SER A 75 -7.42 -7.21 -1.20
N HIS A 76 -6.24 -7.12 -0.61
CA HIS A 76 -5.25 -8.20 -0.64
C HIS A 76 -5.72 -9.41 0.16
N ASP A 77 -6.24 -9.21 1.37
CA ASP A 77 -6.75 -10.29 2.23
C ASP A 77 -7.90 -11.05 1.56
N ALA A 78 -8.83 -10.35 0.89
CA ALA A 78 -9.89 -10.97 0.10
C ALA A 78 -9.32 -11.85 -1.02
N ALA A 79 -8.36 -11.33 -1.79
CA ALA A 79 -7.72 -12.09 -2.86
C ALA A 79 -6.90 -13.27 -2.33
N HIS A 80 -6.31 -13.16 -1.13
CA HIS A 80 -5.65 -14.25 -0.44
C HIS A 80 -6.63 -15.33 0.02
N ALA A 81 -7.81 -14.96 0.51
CA ALA A 81 -8.86 -15.90 0.90
C ALA A 81 -9.46 -16.65 -0.31
N GLU A 82 -9.54 -16.00 -1.48
CA GLU A 82 -10.09 -16.58 -2.71
C GLU A 82 -9.09 -17.44 -3.50
N HIS A 83 -7.77 -17.20 -3.37
CA HIS A 83 -6.71 -17.89 -4.13
C HIS A 83 -5.67 -18.61 -3.28
N GLY A 84 -5.82 -18.62 -1.95
CA GLY A 84 -4.96 -19.36 -1.03
C GLY A 84 -5.29 -20.85 -1.01
N ILE A 85 -4.32 -21.71 -1.33
CA ILE A 85 -4.37 -23.12 -0.92
C ILE A 85 -4.27 -23.13 0.61
N GLY A 86 -5.42 -23.22 1.29
CA GLY A 86 -5.51 -23.21 2.75
C GLY A 86 -6.91 -22.89 3.27
N ALA A 87 -7.92 -23.62 2.82
CA ALA A 87 -9.18 -23.85 3.53
C ALA A 87 -9.36 -25.36 3.72
#